data_AF-A0A6L6G853-F1
#
_entry.id   AF-A0A6L6G853-F1
#
_cell.length_a   1.000
_cell.length_b   1.000
_cell.length_c   1.000
_cell.angle_alpha   90.00
_cell.angle_beta   90.00
_cell.angle_gamma   90.00
#
_symmetry.space_group_name_H-M   'P 1'
#
loop_
_entity.id
_entity.type
_entity.pdbx_description
1 polymer ?
#
loop_
_entity_poly.entity_id
_entity_poly.type
_entity_poly.pdbx_seq_one_letter_code
_entity_poly.pdbx_strand_id
1 'polypeptide(L)'
;MKRLLLYVHFNKYNQLSSHVEYQLQEMRPLFSKVIFISNSQLSSADKDNLYKKGLVDDVIQRDNIGFDFAAWRDGMLALGFENINKYDVITTMNDTCFGPLWDVAPYYHKYEANKEVDFWGLTNNRETKKSRQTNGFREHIQSYFITFKKPVIQSEAFTNFWMTVKNLTDVQEVIRDYETQVTTTFLDKGFKYAVIFDTVQEDASHLLHADFSYYHPTAILNHRVPFIKVKAIDNNQHITPYLLNDIRKKSHYPIDLIISHMSDINLPDFKYLLANKYLEKIEGVPFVTKKVAVHLHTFYVDLLEEFLIAFENFHFSYDLFITTDSDEKKLEIEKILSFKELKATIFVTGNIGRDVLPMLMLKEQLSQYDYVGHFHTKKSKEADFWAGESWRKELIDMLVKPADNILANFNKEDLGIVIADMPTFFRYNKIVDAWNEHLIAPVMNDLWNQMGLTKTIDFNALHTFVMSYGTFAWFKYDALKPLFDLNLTAEDVPEEPLPQNSILHAIERLLIYIAWNEHYDFRISKNPISLTPFIDNKLLNERGSSAPHTYVDFNHMGGIRGALKYIFIGPARAIKYIIRRTREKIVRK
;
A
#
# COMPACT_ATOMS: atom_id res chain seq x y z
N MET A 1 -1.33 31.58 -25.45
CA MET A 1 -2.72 31.08 -25.60
C MET A 1 -3.37 31.06 -24.22
N LYS A 2 -4.66 31.37 -24.13
CA LYS A 2 -5.40 31.32 -22.87
C LYS A 2 -5.92 29.90 -22.64
N ARG A 3 -5.22 29.11 -21.82
CA ARG A 3 -5.53 27.71 -21.50
C ARG A 3 -6.30 27.59 -20.17
N LEU A 4 -7.33 26.76 -20.14
CA LEU A 4 -8.10 26.37 -18.94
C LEU A 4 -7.87 24.88 -18.64
N LEU A 5 -7.60 24.55 -17.38
CA LEU A 5 -7.61 23.19 -16.86
C LEU A 5 -8.83 22.99 -15.96
N LEU A 6 -9.61 21.95 -16.24
CA LEU A 6 -10.63 21.38 -15.36
C LEU A 6 -10.07 20.07 -14.80
N TYR A 7 -9.55 20.12 -13.58
CA TYR A 7 -8.87 18.98 -12.94
C TYR A 7 -9.81 18.31 -11.94
N VAL A 8 -10.14 17.04 -12.14
CA VAL A 8 -10.99 16.27 -11.23
C VAL A 8 -10.13 15.44 -10.28
N HIS A 9 -10.46 15.51 -9.00
CA HIS A 9 -9.83 14.76 -7.93
C HIS A 9 -10.84 13.83 -7.25
N PHE A 10 -10.44 12.60 -6.98
CA PHE A 10 -11.17 11.68 -6.12
C PHE A 10 -10.26 10.74 -5.33
N ASN A 11 -10.45 10.77 -4.02
CA ASN A 11 -9.91 9.82 -3.07
C ASN A 11 -11.04 9.27 -2.17
N LYS A 12 -11.18 7.94 -2.13
CA LYS A 12 -12.20 7.25 -1.30
C LYS A 12 -12.06 7.53 0.22
N TYR A 13 -10.89 7.96 0.67
CA TYR A 13 -10.59 8.28 2.07
C TYR A 13 -10.54 9.80 2.34
N ASN A 14 -11.00 10.62 1.39
CA ASN A 14 -11.02 12.07 1.49
C ASN A 14 -9.65 12.75 1.69
N GLN A 15 -8.56 12.06 1.35
CA GLN A 15 -7.19 12.58 1.42
C GLN A 15 -6.77 13.21 0.10
N LEU A 16 -6.03 14.33 0.16
CA LEU A 16 -5.33 14.87 -1.00
C LEU A 16 -3.97 14.18 -1.14
N SER A 17 -3.82 13.29 -2.12
CA SER A 17 -2.55 12.57 -2.34
C SER A 17 -1.44 13.49 -2.86
N SER A 18 -0.21 13.31 -2.37
CA SER A 18 0.95 14.12 -2.77
C SER A 18 1.28 14.06 -4.28
N HIS A 19 0.92 12.96 -4.96
CA HIS A 19 1.08 12.86 -6.42
C HIS A 19 0.13 13.78 -7.21
N VAL A 20 -1.00 14.18 -6.63
CA VAL A 20 -1.94 15.16 -7.20
C VAL A 20 -1.37 16.57 -7.07
N GLU A 21 -0.79 16.91 -5.91
CA GLU A 21 -0.10 18.19 -5.74
C GLU A 21 1.07 18.33 -6.72
N TYR A 22 1.87 17.28 -6.90
CA TYR A 22 2.94 17.25 -7.90
C TYR A 22 2.38 17.46 -9.32
N GLN A 23 1.31 16.76 -9.70
CA GLN A 23 0.66 16.95 -11.00
C GLN A 23 0.25 18.39 -11.22
N LEU A 24 -0.43 19.00 -10.26
CA LEU A 24 -0.87 20.39 -10.34
C LEU A 24 0.33 21.34 -10.43
N GLN A 25 1.38 21.11 -9.66
CA GLN A 25 2.60 21.92 -9.68
C GLN A 25 3.25 21.93 -11.06
N GLU A 26 3.41 20.76 -11.69
CA GLU A 26 4.04 20.65 -13.01
C GLU A 26 3.14 21.13 -14.15
N MET A 27 1.82 21.00 -13.98
CA MET A 27 0.85 21.44 -15.00
C MET A 27 0.57 22.94 -14.92
N ARG A 28 0.57 23.54 -13.72
CA ARG A 28 0.17 24.93 -13.46
C ARG A 28 0.80 25.96 -14.42
N PRO A 29 2.11 25.93 -14.73
CA PRO A 29 2.73 26.90 -15.63
C PRO A 29 2.13 26.93 -17.05
N LEU A 30 1.47 25.85 -17.47
CA LEU A 30 0.84 25.76 -18.79
C LEU A 30 -0.52 26.46 -18.84
N PHE A 31 -1.18 26.70 -17.72
CA PHE A 31 -2.58 27.15 -17.69
C PHE A 31 -2.74 28.55 -17.12
N SER A 32 -3.52 29.36 -17.83
CA SER A 32 -3.95 30.67 -17.33
C SER A 32 -5.03 30.57 -16.25
N LYS A 33 -5.74 29.43 -16.19
CA LYS A 33 -6.70 29.14 -15.12
C LYS A 33 -6.76 27.63 -14.85
N VAL A 34 -6.77 27.24 -13.58
CA VAL A 34 -6.94 25.88 -13.08
C VAL A 34 -8.14 25.85 -12.12
N ILE A 35 -9.18 25.12 -12.49
CA ILE A 35 -10.32 24.83 -11.62
C ILE A 35 -10.15 23.39 -11.13
N PHE A 36 -9.95 23.23 -9.83
CA PHE A 36 -9.82 21.95 -9.17
C PHE A 36 -11.18 21.51 -8.62
N ILE A 37 -11.64 20.33 -9.04
CA ILE A 37 -12.98 19.83 -8.76
C ILE A 37 -12.82 18.54 -7.97
N SER A 38 -13.07 18.59 -6.68
CA SER A 38 -12.95 17.43 -5.80
C SER A 38 -14.30 16.75 -5.60
N ASN A 39 -14.37 15.47 -5.97
CA ASN A 39 -15.44 14.55 -5.59
C ASN A 39 -15.22 13.95 -4.17
N SER A 40 -14.20 14.42 -3.45
CA SER A 40 -13.89 14.06 -2.06
C SER A 40 -14.15 15.21 -1.10
N GLN A 41 -14.47 14.88 0.15
CA GLN A 41 -14.71 15.84 1.23
C GLN A 41 -13.38 16.31 1.85
N LEU A 42 -12.65 17.14 1.11
CA LEU A 42 -11.33 17.65 1.54
C LEU A 42 -11.43 18.54 2.79
N SER A 43 -10.41 18.45 3.64
CA SER A 43 -10.28 19.33 4.79
C SER A 43 -10.07 20.79 4.36
N SER A 44 -10.35 21.74 5.25
CA SER A 44 -10.03 23.15 4.99
C SER A 44 -8.54 23.36 4.81
N ALA A 45 -7.71 22.64 5.56
CA ALA A 45 -6.25 22.73 5.46
C ALA A 45 -5.74 22.32 4.06
N ASP A 46 -6.28 21.24 3.48
CA ASP A 46 -5.90 20.79 2.13
C ASP A 46 -6.26 21.84 1.07
N LYS A 47 -7.47 22.40 1.17
CA LYS A 47 -7.94 23.44 0.25
C LYS A 47 -7.10 24.71 0.37
N ASP A 48 -6.81 25.15 1.59
CA ASP A 48 -5.98 26.32 1.84
C ASP A 48 -4.55 26.11 1.35
N ASN A 49 -4.02 24.88 1.47
CA ASN A 49 -2.70 24.52 0.97
C ASN A 49 -2.61 24.63 -0.57
N LEU A 50 -3.64 24.18 -1.29
CA LEU A 50 -3.72 24.31 -2.75
C LEU A 50 -3.66 25.78 -3.20
N TYR A 51 -4.41 26.66 -2.54
CA TYR A 51 -4.39 28.10 -2.82
C TYR A 51 -3.05 28.74 -2.42
N LYS A 52 -2.54 28.43 -1.23
CA LYS A 52 -1.29 28.99 -0.70
C LYS A 52 -0.08 28.66 -1.59
N LYS A 53 -0.04 27.45 -2.15
CA LYS A 53 0.99 27.03 -3.12
C LYS A 53 0.75 27.59 -4.53
N GLY A 54 -0.37 28.29 -4.78
CA GLY A 54 -0.70 28.85 -6.09
C GLY A 54 -1.02 27.81 -7.16
N LEU A 55 -1.40 26.60 -6.76
CA LEU A 55 -1.62 25.45 -7.65
C LEU A 55 -2.96 25.54 -8.40
N VAL A 56 -3.93 26.26 -7.84
CA VAL A 56 -5.30 26.36 -8.32
C VAL A 56 -5.80 27.80 -8.27
N ASP A 57 -6.76 28.14 -9.13
CA ASP A 57 -7.46 29.44 -9.08
C ASP A 57 -8.82 29.32 -8.40
N ASP A 58 -9.49 28.17 -8.54
CA ASP A 58 -10.76 27.86 -7.89
C ASP A 58 -10.80 26.40 -7.44
N VAL A 59 -11.46 26.14 -6.31
CA VAL A 59 -11.77 24.81 -5.79
C VAL A 59 -13.28 24.62 -5.72
N ILE A 60 -13.78 23.59 -6.39
CA ILE A 60 -15.18 23.16 -6.34
C ILE A 60 -15.21 21.80 -5.62
N GLN A 61 -15.88 21.73 -4.48
CA GLN A 61 -16.11 20.48 -3.76
C GLN A 61 -17.55 20.02 -4.02
N ARG A 62 -17.72 18.76 -4.40
CA ARG A 62 -19.03 18.18 -4.75
C ARG A 62 -19.12 16.73 -4.30
N ASP A 63 -20.34 16.20 -4.28
CA ASP A 63 -20.56 14.77 -4.05
C ASP A 63 -20.05 13.93 -5.22
N ASN A 64 -19.56 12.72 -4.93
CA ASN A 64 -19.08 11.79 -5.95
C ASN A 64 -20.23 11.12 -6.75
N ILE A 65 -21.04 11.92 -7.44
CA ILE A 65 -22.15 11.47 -8.28
C ILE A 65 -21.92 11.96 -9.73
N GLY A 66 -22.16 11.09 -10.70
CA GLY A 66 -21.85 11.34 -12.12
C GLY A 66 -20.36 11.30 -12.45
N PHE A 67 -19.51 11.04 -11.46
CA PHE A 67 -18.06 10.88 -11.57
C PHE A 67 -17.41 12.04 -12.35
N ASP A 68 -16.38 11.75 -13.15
CA ASP A 68 -15.54 12.78 -13.76
C ASP A 68 -16.28 13.63 -14.80
N PHE A 69 -17.14 13.02 -15.62
CA PHE A 69 -17.89 13.75 -16.65
C PHE A 69 -18.85 14.78 -16.06
N ALA A 70 -19.58 14.42 -15.00
CA ALA A 70 -20.43 15.37 -14.31
C ALA A 70 -19.60 16.44 -13.56
N ALA A 71 -18.44 16.07 -13.02
CA ALA A 71 -17.54 17.01 -12.37
C ALA A 71 -17.00 18.06 -13.35
N TRP A 72 -16.51 17.65 -14.53
CA TRP A 72 -16.09 18.58 -15.58
C TRP A 72 -17.24 19.47 -16.07
N ARG A 73 -18.45 18.91 -16.25
CA ARG A 73 -19.66 19.70 -16.53
C ARG A 73 -19.90 20.76 -15.45
N ASP A 74 -19.85 20.38 -14.19
CA ASP A 74 -20.12 21.30 -13.07
C ASP A 74 -19.07 22.41 -13.00
N GLY A 75 -17.80 22.09 -13.24
CA GLY A 75 -16.74 23.09 -13.40
C GLY A 75 -16.98 24.05 -14.58
N MET A 76 -17.49 23.53 -15.70
CA MET A 76 -17.88 24.34 -16.86
C MET A 76 -19.09 25.24 -16.55
N LEU A 77 -20.10 24.72 -15.86
CA LEU A 77 -21.29 25.47 -15.45
C LEU A 77 -20.94 26.58 -14.46
N ALA A 78 -20.07 26.30 -13.49
CA ALA A 78 -19.61 27.29 -12.52
C ALA A 78 -18.89 28.48 -13.18
N LEU A 79 -18.14 28.22 -14.26
CA LEU A 79 -17.50 29.26 -15.06
C LEU A 79 -18.49 29.98 -15.99
N GLY A 80 -19.49 29.26 -16.49
CA GLY A 80 -20.45 29.70 -17.49
C GLY A 80 -19.93 29.55 -18.92
N PHE A 81 -20.78 29.03 -19.83
CA PHE A 81 -20.39 28.75 -21.22
C PHE A 81 -20.00 30.01 -22.02
N GLU A 82 -20.51 31.19 -21.66
CA GLU A 82 -20.07 32.46 -22.24
C GLU A 82 -18.59 32.78 -21.92
N ASN A 83 -18.11 32.39 -20.74
CA ASN A 83 -16.73 32.58 -20.33
C ASN A 83 -15.81 31.48 -20.87
N ILE A 84 -16.32 30.25 -21.00
CA ILE A 84 -15.64 29.12 -21.66
C ILE A 84 -15.18 29.50 -23.07
N ASN A 85 -16.03 30.19 -23.84
CA ASN A 85 -15.73 30.62 -25.21
C ASN A 85 -14.55 31.63 -25.33
N LYS A 86 -14.09 32.20 -24.20
CA LYS A 86 -12.95 33.12 -24.15
C LYS A 86 -11.61 32.40 -24.10
N TYR A 87 -11.59 31.09 -23.84
CA TYR A 87 -10.37 30.28 -23.82
C TYR A 87 -10.01 29.80 -25.22
N ASP A 88 -8.72 29.69 -25.49
CA ASP A 88 -8.22 29.14 -26.76
C ASP A 88 -8.15 27.61 -26.71
N VAL A 89 -7.95 27.08 -25.50
CA VAL A 89 -7.75 25.66 -25.21
C VAL A 89 -8.38 25.33 -23.86
N ILE A 90 -9.10 24.21 -23.78
CA ILE A 90 -9.66 23.66 -22.54
C ILE A 90 -9.19 22.22 -22.41
N THR A 91 -8.63 21.88 -21.25
CA THR A 91 -8.22 20.52 -20.92
C THR A 91 -9.06 19.99 -19.77
N THR A 92 -9.67 18.82 -19.98
CA THR A 92 -10.30 18.02 -18.93
C THR A 92 -9.33 16.92 -18.53
N MET A 93 -9.04 16.82 -17.24
CA MET A 93 -8.12 15.82 -16.68
C MET A 93 -8.67 15.29 -15.35
N ASN A 94 -8.36 14.04 -15.01
CA ASN A 94 -8.58 13.50 -13.67
C ASN A 94 -7.26 12.98 -13.05
N ASP A 95 -7.30 12.66 -11.77
CA ASP A 95 -6.17 12.16 -10.97
C ASP A 95 -5.94 10.64 -11.05
N THR A 96 -6.60 9.93 -11.98
CA THR A 96 -6.45 8.45 -12.10
C THR A 96 -5.12 8.00 -12.73
N CYS A 97 -4.12 8.90 -12.74
CA CYS A 97 -2.80 8.69 -13.30
C CYS A 97 -1.71 9.38 -12.49
N PHE A 98 -0.50 8.81 -12.55
CA PHE A 98 0.73 9.43 -12.07
C PHE A 98 1.43 10.19 -13.20
N GLY A 99 2.07 11.28 -12.85
CA GLY A 99 2.85 12.09 -13.77
C GLY A 99 2.79 13.57 -13.40
N PRO A 100 3.15 14.47 -14.30
CA PRO A 100 3.80 14.15 -15.56
C PRO A 100 5.19 13.54 -15.34
N LEU A 101 5.51 12.50 -16.11
CA LEU A 101 6.82 11.84 -16.07
C LEU A 101 7.92 12.67 -16.77
N TRP A 102 7.52 13.55 -17.69
CA TRP A 102 8.37 14.48 -18.42
C TRP A 102 7.58 15.73 -18.78
N ASP A 103 8.28 16.78 -19.19
CA ASP A 103 7.68 18.06 -19.56
C ASP A 103 6.55 17.89 -20.58
N VAL A 104 5.39 18.46 -20.25
CA VAL A 104 4.16 18.39 -21.05
C VAL A 104 4.08 19.55 -22.06
N ALA A 105 4.83 20.64 -21.86
CA ALA A 105 4.80 21.82 -22.73
C ALA A 105 5.03 21.51 -24.23
N PRO A 106 5.98 20.63 -24.62
CA PRO A 106 6.21 20.29 -26.02
C PRO A 106 5.00 19.64 -26.70
N TYR A 107 4.19 18.88 -25.97
CA TYR A 107 2.98 18.25 -26.51
C TYR A 107 1.91 19.30 -26.81
N TYR A 108 1.68 20.25 -25.90
CA TYR A 108 0.78 21.37 -26.17
C TYR A 108 1.21 22.14 -27.40
N HIS A 109 2.48 22.55 -27.49
CA HIS A 109 2.98 23.30 -28.64
C HIS A 109 2.81 22.52 -29.95
N LYS A 110 3.07 21.21 -29.95
CA LYS A 110 2.88 20.34 -31.12
C LYS A 110 1.42 20.32 -31.61
N TYR A 111 0.45 20.07 -30.72
CA TYR A 111 -0.96 19.93 -31.12
C TYR A 111 -1.65 21.28 -31.35
N GLU A 112 -1.23 22.34 -30.67
CA GLU A 112 -1.72 23.70 -30.91
C GLU A 112 -1.29 24.21 -32.30
N ALA A 113 -0.05 23.93 -32.71
CA ALA A 113 0.47 24.31 -34.02
C ALA A 113 -0.16 23.48 -35.17
N ASN A 114 -0.63 22.26 -34.89
CA ASN A 114 -1.22 21.40 -35.91
C ASN A 114 -2.67 21.80 -36.23
N LYS A 115 -2.90 22.35 -37.43
CA LYS A 115 -4.22 22.80 -37.89
C LYS A 115 -5.17 21.65 -38.26
N GLU A 116 -4.66 20.43 -38.47
CA GLU A 116 -5.45 19.24 -38.79
C GLU A 116 -5.98 18.52 -37.54
N VAL A 117 -5.71 19.06 -36.36
CA VAL A 117 -6.16 18.50 -35.08
C VAL A 117 -7.00 19.54 -34.37
N ASP A 118 -8.23 19.18 -34.02
CA ASP A 118 -9.19 20.03 -33.33
C ASP A 118 -9.26 19.72 -31.83
N PHE A 119 -9.01 18.47 -31.45
CA PHE A 119 -8.87 18.03 -30.06
C PHE A 119 -7.90 16.86 -29.96
N TRP A 120 -7.29 16.63 -28.79
CA TRP A 120 -6.31 15.57 -28.62
C TRP A 120 -6.28 14.99 -27.21
N GLY A 121 -5.70 13.80 -27.07
CA GLY A 121 -5.53 13.13 -25.79
C GLY A 121 -4.26 12.29 -25.72
N LEU A 122 -4.15 11.45 -24.69
CA LEU A 122 -2.93 10.68 -24.42
C LEU A 122 -2.89 9.39 -25.25
N THR A 123 -3.96 8.62 -25.18
CA THR A 123 -4.14 7.30 -25.83
C THR A 123 -5.60 7.15 -26.28
N ASN A 124 -5.83 6.25 -27.22
CA ASN A 124 -7.16 5.86 -27.69
C ASN A 124 -7.47 4.39 -27.36
N ASN A 125 -8.76 4.09 -27.22
CA ASN A 125 -9.32 2.75 -27.23
C ASN A 125 -9.77 2.40 -28.66
N ARG A 126 -9.48 1.18 -29.10
CA ARG A 126 -9.87 0.68 -30.43
C ARG A 126 -11.38 0.46 -30.55
N GLU A 127 -11.89 0.51 -31.78
CA GLU A 127 -13.26 0.04 -32.03
C GLU A 127 -13.40 -1.42 -31.59
N THR A 128 -14.41 -1.66 -30.74
CA THR A 128 -14.82 -3.01 -30.34
C THR A 128 -16.17 -3.30 -30.96
N LYS A 129 -16.26 -4.35 -31.79
CA LYS A 129 -17.52 -4.75 -32.41
C LYS A 129 -18.47 -5.32 -31.36
N LYS A 130 -19.77 -5.07 -31.55
CA LYS A 130 -20.83 -5.66 -30.73
C LYS A 130 -20.73 -7.19 -30.78
N SER A 131 -20.78 -7.82 -29.62
CA SER A 131 -20.75 -9.27 -29.45
C SER A 131 -21.78 -9.72 -28.40
N ARG A 132 -21.83 -11.02 -28.09
CA ARG A 132 -22.65 -11.52 -26.97
C ARG A 132 -22.16 -11.02 -25.60
N GLN A 133 -20.91 -10.55 -25.51
CA GLN A 133 -20.24 -10.15 -24.27
C GLN A 133 -20.07 -8.63 -24.14
N THR A 134 -20.23 -7.88 -25.23
CA THR A 134 -20.07 -6.42 -25.24
C THR A 134 -21.06 -5.77 -26.18
N ASN A 135 -21.60 -4.61 -25.79
CA ASN A 135 -22.45 -3.80 -26.67
C ASN A 135 -21.67 -3.18 -27.85
N GLY A 136 -20.34 -3.29 -27.84
CA GLY A 136 -19.46 -2.65 -28.79
C GLY A 136 -19.37 -1.14 -28.57
N PHE A 137 -18.29 -0.54 -29.05
CA PHE A 137 -18.06 0.90 -29.00
C PHE A 137 -17.14 1.31 -30.15
N ARG A 138 -17.31 2.52 -30.65
CA ARG A 138 -16.41 3.13 -31.64
C ARG A 138 -15.08 3.47 -30.99
N GLU A 139 -14.05 3.59 -31.83
CA GLU A 139 -12.76 4.14 -31.44
C GLU A 139 -12.94 5.51 -30.78
N HIS A 140 -12.24 5.73 -29.66
CA HIS A 140 -12.33 6.98 -28.90
C HIS A 140 -11.08 7.25 -28.06
N ILE A 141 -10.81 8.51 -27.75
CA ILE A 141 -9.78 8.93 -26.80
C ILE A 141 -10.18 8.48 -25.38
N GLN A 142 -9.21 8.03 -24.59
CA GLN A 142 -9.44 7.75 -23.16
C GLN A 142 -9.65 9.04 -22.36
N SER A 143 -10.69 9.06 -21.52
CA SER A 143 -11.25 10.29 -20.93
C SER A 143 -10.38 11.00 -19.88
N TYR A 144 -9.42 10.29 -19.28
CA TYR A 144 -8.60 10.81 -18.17
C TYR A 144 -7.75 12.04 -18.53
N PHE A 145 -7.57 12.32 -19.83
CA PHE A 145 -6.99 13.56 -20.33
C PHE A 145 -7.47 13.83 -21.76
N ILE A 146 -8.20 14.92 -21.96
CA ILE A 146 -8.62 15.41 -23.29
C ILE A 146 -8.43 16.92 -23.35
N THR A 147 -7.86 17.41 -24.44
CA THR A 147 -7.67 18.83 -24.72
C THR A 147 -8.44 19.23 -25.97
N PHE A 148 -9.29 20.24 -25.85
CA PHE A 148 -10.12 20.79 -26.92
C PHE A 148 -9.59 22.15 -27.35
N LYS A 149 -9.49 22.39 -28.67
CA LYS A 149 -9.13 23.70 -29.22
C LYS A 149 -10.36 24.53 -29.50
N LYS A 150 -10.13 25.84 -29.68
CA LYS A 150 -11.16 26.86 -29.93
C LYS A 150 -12.26 26.48 -30.92
N PRO A 151 -11.99 25.85 -32.09
CA PRO A 151 -13.05 25.45 -33.01
C PRO A 151 -14.08 24.49 -32.40
N VAL A 152 -13.62 23.53 -31.57
CA VAL A 152 -14.50 22.62 -30.85
C VAL A 152 -15.22 23.36 -29.74
N ILE A 153 -14.50 24.16 -28.94
CA ILE A 153 -15.06 24.90 -27.80
C ILE A 153 -16.23 25.81 -28.23
N GLN A 154 -16.08 26.51 -29.36
CA GLN A 154 -17.11 27.43 -29.88
C GLN A 154 -18.28 26.73 -30.59
N SER A 155 -18.22 25.40 -30.75
CA SER A 155 -19.28 24.66 -31.43
C SER A 155 -20.50 24.43 -30.54
N GLU A 156 -21.68 24.41 -31.15
CA GLU A 156 -22.90 23.96 -30.46
C GLU A 156 -22.78 22.51 -29.98
N ALA A 157 -22.01 21.68 -30.69
CA ALA A 157 -21.78 20.29 -30.32
C ALA A 157 -21.10 20.17 -28.94
N PHE A 158 -20.11 21.02 -28.65
CA PHE A 158 -19.42 21.03 -27.37
C PHE A 158 -20.35 21.45 -26.25
N THR A 159 -21.05 22.57 -26.43
CA THR A 159 -22.00 23.10 -25.43
C THR A 159 -23.12 22.09 -25.15
N ASN A 160 -23.71 21.50 -26.20
CA ASN A 160 -24.78 20.51 -26.06
C ASN A 160 -24.31 19.20 -25.40
N PHE A 161 -23.11 18.71 -25.73
CA PHE A 161 -22.56 17.52 -25.10
C PHE A 161 -22.47 17.71 -23.58
N TRP A 162 -21.78 18.76 -23.12
CA TRP A 162 -21.57 18.98 -21.70
C TRP A 162 -22.86 19.32 -20.95
N MET A 163 -23.76 20.13 -21.51
CA MET A 163 -25.06 20.44 -20.88
C MET A 163 -25.97 19.22 -20.71
N THR A 164 -25.79 18.17 -21.51
CA THR A 164 -26.64 16.96 -21.47
C THR A 164 -26.04 15.82 -20.63
N VAL A 165 -24.80 15.96 -20.17
CA VAL A 165 -24.22 15.04 -19.18
C VAL A 165 -25.10 15.02 -17.94
N LYS A 166 -25.47 13.82 -17.48
CA LYS A 166 -26.31 13.58 -16.30
C LYS A 166 -25.49 13.00 -15.16
N ASN A 167 -26.05 13.08 -13.95
CA ASN A 167 -25.48 12.49 -12.75
C ASN A 167 -25.80 11.00 -12.70
N LEU A 168 -25.09 10.20 -13.50
CA LEU A 168 -25.20 8.73 -13.47
C LEU A 168 -24.51 8.17 -12.23
N THR A 169 -25.04 7.07 -11.68
CA THR A 169 -24.48 6.40 -10.48
C THR A 169 -23.67 5.15 -10.81
N ASP A 170 -23.77 4.63 -12.04
CA ASP A 170 -23.02 3.46 -12.51
C ASP A 170 -21.87 3.89 -13.42
N VAL A 171 -20.65 3.46 -13.09
CA VAL A 171 -19.42 3.72 -13.87
C VAL A 171 -19.52 3.13 -15.28
N GLN A 172 -20.15 1.98 -15.46
CA GLN A 172 -20.33 1.37 -16.79
C GLN A 172 -21.26 2.20 -17.67
N GLU A 173 -22.27 2.83 -17.08
CA GLU A 173 -23.14 3.76 -17.80
C GLU A 173 -22.39 5.05 -18.18
N VAL A 174 -21.54 5.58 -17.30
CA VAL A 174 -20.66 6.72 -17.64
C VAL A 174 -19.72 6.38 -18.79
N ILE A 175 -19.08 5.21 -18.77
CA ILE A 175 -18.20 4.79 -19.86
C ILE A 175 -18.99 4.69 -21.17
N ARG A 176 -20.15 4.02 -21.13
CA ARG A 176 -21.00 3.80 -22.31
C ARG A 176 -21.58 5.10 -22.86
N ASP A 177 -22.12 5.97 -22.01
CA ASP A 177 -22.91 7.12 -22.43
C ASP A 177 -22.05 8.38 -22.60
N TYR A 178 -20.86 8.43 -22.00
CA TYR A 178 -19.97 9.61 -22.07
C TYR A 178 -18.58 9.29 -22.63
N GLU A 179 -17.79 8.38 -22.04
CA GLU A 179 -16.40 8.15 -22.50
C GLU A 179 -16.33 7.68 -23.96
N THR A 180 -17.15 6.70 -24.33
CA THR A 180 -17.19 6.23 -25.72
C THR A 180 -17.85 7.24 -26.68
N GLN A 181 -18.65 8.17 -26.14
CA GLN A 181 -19.43 9.13 -26.92
C GLN A 181 -18.72 10.46 -27.14
N VAL A 182 -17.84 10.91 -26.25
CA VAL A 182 -17.22 12.25 -26.36
C VAL A 182 -16.46 12.41 -27.68
N THR A 183 -15.60 11.45 -28.01
CA THR A 183 -14.84 11.48 -29.28
C THR A 183 -15.77 11.30 -30.47
N THR A 184 -16.68 10.33 -30.38
CA THR A 184 -17.68 10.03 -31.41
C THR A 184 -18.52 11.24 -31.78
N THR A 185 -19.00 11.99 -30.79
CA THR A 185 -19.85 13.17 -30.95
C THR A 185 -19.15 14.25 -31.78
N PHE A 186 -17.86 14.49 -31.52
CA PHE A 186 -17.10 15.50 -32.26
C PHE A 186 -16.69 15.02 -33.65
N LEU A 187 -16.34 13.74 -33.81
CA LEU A 187 -16.09 13.14 -35.12
C LEU A 187 -17.31 13.23 -36.05
N ASP A 188 -18.50 12.96 -35.54
CA ASP A 188 -19.76 13.04 -36.31
C ASP A 188 -20.11 14.47 -36.73
N LYS A 189 -19.45 15.47 -36.13
CA LYS A 189 -19.53 16.89 -36.51
C LYS A 189 -18.39 17.34 -37.42
N GLY A 190 -17.52 16.42 -37.83
CA GLY A 190 -16.42 16.65 -38.76
C GLY A 190 -15.12 17.14 -38.11
N PHE A 191 -15.05 17.20 -36.78
CA PHE A 191 -13.80 17.53 -36.09
C PHE A 191 -12.82 16.35 -36.14
N LYS A 192 -11.53 16.67 -36.10
CA LYS A 192 -10.44 15.68 -36.14
C LYS A 192 -9.72 15.61 -34.81
N TYR A 193 -9.33 14.38 -34.44
CA TYR A 193 -8.61 14.15 -33.21
C TYR A 193 -7.22 13.57 -33.44
N ALA A 194 -6.34 13.71 -32.45
CA ALA A 194 -5.08 12.98 -32.40
C ALA A 194 -4.78 12.51 -30.97
N VAL A 195 -3.89 11.54 -30.84
CA VAL A 195 -3.37 11.08 -29.53
C VAL A 195 -1.85 11.08 -29.54
N ILE A 196 -1.23 11.04 -28.37
CA ILE A 196 0.23 10.92 -28.24
C ILE A 196 0.68 9.53 -28.68
N PHE A 197 -0.02 8.51 -28.19
CA PHE A 197 0.19 7.13 -28.60
C PHE A 197 -1.09 6.59 -29.21
N ASP A 198 -1.09 6.47 -30.55
CA ASP A 198 -2.16 5.87 -31.31
C ASP A 198 -2.03 4.36 -31.28
N THR A 199 -3.00 3.72 -30.64
CA THR A 199 -2.98 2.28 -30.38
C THR A 199 -3.75 1.49 -31.42
N VAL A 200 -4.41 2.10 -32.41
CA VAL A 200 -5.37 1.41 -33.31
C VAL A 200 -4.72 0.26 -34.07
N GLN A 201 -3.51 0.47 -34.58
CA GLN A 201 -2.77 -0.50 -35.41
C GLN A 201 -1.69 -1.27 -34.63
N GLU A 202 -1.55 -1.04 -33.34
CA GLU A 202 -0.55 -1.74 -32.51
C GLU A 202 -0.89 -3.24 -32.38
N ASP A 203 0.08 -4.07 -32.02
CA ASP A 203 -0.22 -5.47 -31.67
C ASP A 203 -0.80 -5.55 -30.26
N ALA A 204 -2.01 -6.10 -30.13
CA ALA A 204 -2.70 -6.32 -28.86
C ALA A 204 -3.01 -7.80 -28.61
N SER A 205 -2.46 -8.72 -29.42
CA SER A 205 -2.76 -10.15 -29.36
C SER A 205 -2.36 -10.81 -28.03
N HIS A 206 -1.38 -10.23 -27.33
CA HIS A 206 -0.92 -10.66 -26.01
C HIS A 206 -1.66 -10.01 -24.83
N LEU A 207 -2.56 -9.06 -25.09
CA LEU A 207 -3.28 -8.32 -24.06
C LEU A 207 -4.65 -8.95 -23.78
N LEU A 208 -5.10 -8.90 -22.51
CA LEU A 208 -6.44 -9.34 -22.13
C LEU A 208 -7.52 -8.48 -22.81
N HIS A 209 -7.30 -7.16 -22.83
CA HIS A 209 -8.07 -6.19 -23.58
C HIS A 209 -7.09 -5.22 -24.28
N ALA A 210 -7.49 -4.69 -25.43
CA ALA A 210 -6.69 -3.74 -26.21
C ALA A 210 -6.62 -2.32 -25.58
N ASP A 211 -6.59 -2.23 -24.25
CA ASP A 211 -6.35 -0.99 -23.50
C ASP A 211 -4.87 -0.95 -23.07
N PHE A 212 -4.06 -0.24 -23.84
CA PHE A 212 -2.61 -0.14 -23.62
C PHE A 212 -2.28 0.67 -22.35
N SER A 213 -3.12 1.64 -21.98
CA SER A 213 -2.90 2.45 -20.77
C SER A 213 -2.94 1.63 -19.49
N TYR A 214 -3.60 0.47 -19.56
CA TYR A 214 -3.85 -0.41 -18.44
C TYR A 214 -3.01 -1.69 -18.50
N TYR A 215 -3.03 -2.36 -19.66
CA TYR A 215 -2.42 -3.68 -19.84
C TYR A 215 -1.02 -3.63 -20.45
N HIS A 216 -0.55 -2.47 -20.90
CA HIS A 216 0.78 -2.33 -21.51
C HIS A 216 1.55 -1.09 -21.03
N PRO A 217 1.77 -0.91 -19.70
CA PRO A 217 2.44 0.28 -19.15
C PRO A 217 3.85 0.53 -19.71
N THR A 218 4.55 -0.51 -20.17
CA THR A 218 5.85 -0.37 -20.84
C THR A 218 5.75 0.32 -22.20
N ALA A 219 4.67 0.11 -22.96
CA ALA A 219 4.43 0.81 -24.23
C ALA A 219 4.13 2.29 -23.99
N ILE A 220 3.41 2.61 -22.91
CA ILE A 220 3.14 3.97 -22.45
C ILE A 220 4.45 4.72 -22.19
N LEU A 221 5.40 4.10 -21.48
CA LEU A 221 6.73 4.69 -21.26
C LEU A 221 7.55 4.81 -22.54
N ASN A 222 7.56 3.79 -23.39
CA ASN A 222 8.34 3.79 -24.63
C ASN A 222 7.90 4.89 -25.62
N HIS A 223 6.60 5.14 -25.70
CA HIS A 223 6.03 6.21 -26.54
C HIS A 223 6.07 7.59 -25.88
N ARG A 224 6.64 7.68 -24.68
CA ARG A 224 6.68 8.91 -23.87
C ARG A 224 5.27 9.54 -23.73
N VAL A 225 4.27 8.75 -23.36
CA VAL A 225 2.96 9.29 -22.87
C VAL A 225 3.09 9.84 -21.43
N PRO A 226 2.94 11.16 -21.18
CA PRO A 226 3.39 11.83 -19.95
C PRO A 226 2.76 11.33 -18.65
N PHE A 227 1.67 10.59 -18.71
CA PHE A 227 0.98 10.07 -17.55
C PHE A 227 0.80 8.56 -17.64
N ILE A 228 0.93 7.87 -16.51
CA ILE A 228 0.72 6.44 -16.38
C ILE A 228 -0.44 6.17 -15.43
N LYS A 229 -1.42 5.33 -15.80
CA LYS A 229 -2.59 5.10 -14.95
C LYS A 229 -2.21 4.46 -13.62
N VAL A 230 -2.88 4.87 -12.53
CA VAL A 230 -2.73 4.27 -11.20
C VAL A 230 -3.02 2.76 -11.27
N LYS A 231 -4.13 2.38 -11.91
CA LYS A 231 -4.51 0.97 -12.09
C LYS A 231 -3.53 0.16 -12.93
N ALA A 232 -2.69 0.79 -13.76
CA ALA A 232 -1.64 0.07 -14.49
C ALA A 232 -0.59 -0.48 -13.52
N ILE A 233 -0.36 0.17 -12.38
CA ILE A 233 0.51 -0.34 -11.32
C ILE A 233 -0.13 -1.54 -10.61
N ASP A 234 -1.42 -1.43 -10.27
CA ASP A 234 -2.16 -2.48 -9.57
C ASP A 234 -2.35 -3.75 -10.39
N ASN A 235 -2.60 -3.62 -11.69
CA ASN A 235 -2.85 -4.79 -12.53
C ASN A 235 -1.59 -5.47 -13.03
N ASN A 236 -0.43 -4.82 -12.87
CA ASN A 236 0.84 -5.32 -13.37
C ASN A 236 1.88 -5.49 -12.24
N GLN A 237 1.44 -5.80 -11.00
CA GLN A 237 2.31 -5.90 -9.81
C GLN A 237 3.59 -6.72 -10.02
N HIS A 238 3.50 -7.79 -10.83
CA HIS A 238 4.61 -8.69 -11.13
C HIS A 238 5.74 -8.03 -11.93
N ILE A 239 5.44 -7.00 -12.74
CA ILE A 239 6.44 -6.19 -13.45
C ILE A 239 6.68 -4.80 -12.84
N THR A 240 5.83 -4.37 -11.90
CA THR A 240 5.91 -3.04 -11.27
C THR A 240 7.31 -2.66 -10.76
N PRO A 241 8.11 -3.54 -10.12
CA PRO A 241 9.47 -3.18 -9.71
C PRO A 241 10.37 -2.72 -10.88
N TYR A 242 10.24 -3.37 -12.04
CA TYR A 242 11.00 -3.00 -13.25
C TYR A 242 10.47 -1.71 -13.85
N LEU A 243 9.14 -1.53 -13.85
CA LEU A 243 8.48 -0.31 -14.32
C LEU A 243 8.93 0.91 -13.51
N LEU A 244 8.92 0.82 -12.17
CA LEU A 244 9.38 1.89 -11.28
C LEU A 244 10.85 2.21 -11.50
N ASN A 245 11.69 1.19 -11.72
CA ASN A 245 13.10 1.39 -12.03
C ASN A 245 13.30 2.10 -13.38
N ASP A 246 12.48 1.76 -14.39
CA ASP A 246 12.49 2.42 -15.68
C ASP A 246 12.07 3.89 -15.58
N ILE A 247 11.02 4.18 -14.81
CA ILE A 247 10.59 5.56 -14.51
C ILE A 247 11.74 6.32 -13.83
N ARG A 248 12.36 5.74 -12.79
CA ARG A 248 13.50 6.35 -12.08
C ARG A 248 14.67 6.68 -13.02
N LYS A 249 14.94 5.84 -14.01
CA LYS A 249 16.06 6.02 -14.94
C LYS A 249 15.77 6.97 -16.09
N LYS A 250 14.53 7.01 -16.58
CA LYS A 250 14.15 7.66 -17.85
C LYS A 250 13.40 8.98 -17.64
N SER A 251 13.07 9.33 -16.40
CA SER A 251 12.18 10.44 -16.05
C SER A 251 12.71 11.21 -14.84
N HIS A 252 12.17 12.40 -14.59
CA HIS A 252 12.44 13.18 -13.37
C HIS A 252 11.38 12.98 -12.29
N TYR A 253 10.42 12.08 -12.53
CA TYR A 253 9.30 11.88 -11.61
C TYR A 253 9.76 11.23 -10.30
N PRO A 254 9.42 11.80 -9.14
CA PRO A 254 9.74 11.23 -7.84
C PRO A 254 8.87 9.98 -7.60
N ILE A 255 9.46 8.81 -7.82
CA ILE A 255 8.77 7.52 -7.69
C ILE A 255 8.18 7.26 -6.30
N ASP A 256 8.68 7.95 -5.25
CA ASP A 256 8.15 7.82 -3.89
C ASP A 256 6.70 8.32 -3.81
N LEU A 257 6.28 9.21 -4.72
CA LEU A 257 4.87 9.60 -4.83
C LEU A 257 3.98 8.45 -5.32
N ILE A 258 4.49 7.57 -6.18
CA ILE A 258 3.79 6.33 -6.55
C ILE A 258 3.77 5.40 -5.34
N ILE A 259 4.93 5.13 -4.72
CA ILE A 259 5.02 4.20 -3.59
C ILE A 259 4.11 4.60 -2.42
N SER A 260 4.12 5.89 -2.04
CA SER A 260 3.30 6.43 -0.95
C SER A 260 1.80 6.28 -1.27
N HIS A 261 1.34 6.73 -2.43
CA HIS A 261 -0.07 6.59 -2.82
C HIS A 261 -0.52 5.12 -2.89
N MET A 262 0.29 4.25 -3.49
CA MET A 262 -0.05 2.84 -3.61
C MET A 262 -0.05 2.13 -2.24
N SER A 263 0.81 2.55 -1.31
CA SER A 263 0.87 2.00 0.05
C SER A 263 -0.31 2.45 0.91
N ASP A 264 -0.85 3.64 0.68
CA ASP A 264 -2.01 4.14 1.41
C ASP A 264 -3.34 3.56 0.86
N ILE A 265 -3.49 3.49 -0.46
CA ILE A 265 -4.77 3.09 -1.08
C ILE A 265 -5.01 1.57 -1.08
N ASN A 266 -3.94 0.79 -1.17
CA ASN A 266 -3.95 -0.68 -1.20
C ASN A 266 -3.26 -1.26 0.04
N LEU A 267 -3.17 -2.59 0.14
CA LEU A 267 -2.44 -3.23 1.22
C LEU A 267 -0.97 -2.76 1.23
N PRO A 268 -0.44 -2.35 2.39
CA PRO A 268 0.85 -1.67 2.47
C PRO A 268 2.04 -2.62 2.23
N ASP A 269 1.79 -3.92 2.28
CA ASP A 269 2.78 -5.01 2.23
C ASP A 269 2.77 -5.78 0.90
N PHE A 270 2.14 -5.24 -0.15
CA PHE A 270 2.26 -5.84 -1.48
C PHE A 270 3.73 -6.04 -1.88
N LYS A 271 4.02 -7.17 -2.53
CA LYS A 271 5.39 -7.63 -2.84
C LYS A 271 6.26 -6.56 -3.51
N TYR A 272 5.69 -5.78 -4.42
CA TYR A 272 6.41 -4.73 -5.13
C TYR A 272 6.68 -3.48 -4.26
N LEU A 273 5.87 -3.24 -3.24
CA LEU A 273 6.06 -2.16 -2.27
C LEU A 273 7.17 -2.50 -1.26
N LEU A 274 7.22 -3.75 -0.79
CA LEU A 274 8.20 -4.22 0.20
C LEU A 274 9.66 -3.93 -0.20
N ALA A 275 9.96 -3.94 -1.50
CA ALA A 275 11.28 -3.59 -2.03
C ALA A 275 11.73 -2.14 -1.69
N ASN A 276 10.80 -1.27 -1.30
CA ASN A 276 11.04 0.14 -0.95
C ASN A 276 10.69 0.45 0.52
N LYS A 277 10.54 -0.57 1.39
CA LYS A 277 10.17 -0.40 2.80
C LYS A 277 11.35 -0.32 3.76
N TYR A 278 12.59 -0.58 3.33
CA TYR A 278 13.74 -0.36 4.21
C TYR A 278 13.90 1.12 4.55
N LEU A 279 14.31 1.39 5.78
CA LEU A 279 14.69 2.74 6.18
C LEU A 279 15.85 3.27 5.34
N GLU A 280 15.78 4.56 5.03
CA GLU A 280 16.90 5.30 4.48
C GLU A 280 17.92 5.57 5.59
N LYS A 281 19.21 5.48 5.24
CA LYS A 281 20.27 5.96 6.10
C LYS A 281 20.35 7.48 5.94
N ILE A 282 20.04 8.22 7.00
CA ILE A 282 20.14 9.67 7.02
C ILE A 282 21.54 10.04 7.50
N GLU A 283 22.26 10.80 6.68
CA GLU A 283 23.59 11.30 7.05
C GLU A 283 23.48 12.50 7.98
N GLY A 284 24.19 12.44 9.11
CA GLY A 284 24.01 13.38 10.22
C GLY A 284 22.78 13.03 11.04
N VAL A 285 22.88 13.09 12.37
CA VAL A 285 21.74 12.86 13.26
C VAL A 285 20.99 14.18 13.38
N PRO A 286 19.83 14.38 12.73
CA PRO A 286 19.02 15.56 12.99
C PRO A 286 18.61 15.58 14.46
N PHE A 287 18.63 16.77 15.07
CA PHE A 287 18.20 16.93 16.45
C PHE A 287 16.71 16.58 16.57
N VAL A 288 16.39 15.55 17.35
CA VAL A 288 15.01 15.15 17.62
C VAL A 288 14.41 16.16 18.61
N THR A 289 13.53 17.03 18.13
CA THR A 289 12.82 18.03 18.95
C THR A 289 11.52 17.48 19.58
N LYS A 290 11.11 16.29 19.17
CA LYS A 290 9.87 15.63 19.56
C LYS A 290 10.00 14.91 20.90
N LYS A 291 8.89 14.75 21.63
CA LYS A 291 8.87 14.01 22.90
C LYS A 291 8.93 12.52 22.62
N VAL A 292 9.92 11.85 23.21
CA VAL A 292 10.17 10.42 23.03
C VAL A 292 9.93 9.66 24.34
N ALA A 293 9.12 8.61 24.28
CA ALA A 293 9.00 7.62 25.34
C ALA A 293 9.69 6.31 24.94
N VAL A 294 10.39 5.70 25.88
CA VAL A 294 10.89 4.34 25.74
C VAL A 294 10.18 3.48 26.77
N HIS A 295 9.38 2.53 26.31
CA HIS A 295 8.74 1.53 27.13
C HIS A 295 9.55 0.22 27.08
N LEU A 296 9.96 -0.27 28.25
CA LEU A 296 10.64 -1.55 28.41
C LEU A 296 9.86 -2.46 29.37
N HIS A 297 9.23 -3.50 28.85
CA HIS A 297 8.64 -4.54 29.69
C HIS A 297 9.74 -5.48 30.24
N THR A 298 10.02 -5.37 31.53
CA THR A 298 11.12 -6.05 32.23
C THR A 298 10.60 -7.24 33.04
N PHE A 299 10.26 -8.33 32.36
CA PHE A 299 9.93 -9.60 33.01
C PHE A 299 11.17 -10.34 33.56
N TYR A 300 12.31 -10.26 32.86
CA TYR A 300 13.60 -10.84 33.26
C TYR A 300 14.56 -9.72 33.68
N VAL A 301 14.60 -9.45 34.99
CA VAL A 301 15.37 -8.34 35.57
C VAL A 301 16.86 -8.41 35.23
N ASP A 302 17.43 -9.61 35.13
CA ASP A 302 18.86 -9.79 34.83
C ASP A 302 19.26 -9.39 33.40
N LEU A 303 18.28 -9.17 32.50
CA LEU A 303 18.52 -8.61 31.17
C LEU A 303 18.36 -7.09 31.11
N LEU A 304 17.88 -6.45 32.19
CA LEU A 304 17.65 -5.01 32.21
C LEU A 304 18.92 -4.24 31.85
N GLU A 305 20.07 -4.63 32.41
CA GLU A 305 21.33 -3.94 32.15
C GLU A 305 21.74 -3.96 30.68
N GLU A 306 21.44 -5.03 29.92
CA GLU A 306 21.74 -5.11 28.49
C GLU A 306 21.00 -4.03 27.70
N PHE A 307 19.74 -3.77 28.03
CA PHE A 307 18.94 -2.71 27.41
C PHE A 307 19.41 -1.32 27.83
N LEU A 308 19.68 -1.13 29.13
CA LEU A 308 20.17 0.17 29.62
C LEU A 308 21.49 0.57 28.95
N ILE A 309 22.42 -0.37 28.80
CA ILE A 309 23.68 -0.15 28.05
C ILE A 309 23.40 0.16 26.58
N ALA A 310 22.45 -0.54 25.95
CA ALA A 310 22.10 -0.27 24.56
C ALA A 310 21.51 1.15 24.39
N PHE A 311 20.71 1.62 25.35
CA PHE A 311 20.11 2.96 25.36
C PHE A 311 21.12 4.10 25.57
N GLU A 312 22.32 3.82 26.11
CA GLU A 312 23.40 4.83 26.22
C GLU A 312 23.81 5.40 24.85
N ASN A 313 23.50 4.70 23.76
CA ASN A 313 23.78 5.16 22.39
C ASN A 313 22.69 6.07 21.82
N PHE A 314 21.66 6.43 22.58
CA PHE A 314 20.63 7.36 22.12
C PHE A 314 21.14 8.79 22.24
N HIS A 315 21.13 9.53 21.12
CA HIS A 315 21.56 10.93 21.08
C HIS A 315 20.37 11.91 21.12
N PHE A 316 19.30 11.50 21.80
CA PHE A 316 18.06 12.28 22.00
C PHE A 316 17.55 12.10 23.42
N SER A 317 16.78 13.07 23.92
CA SER A 317 16.12 12.97 25.23
C SER A 317 14.91 12.05 25.16
N TYR A 318 14.74 11.20 26.16
CA TYR A 318 13.60 10.31 26.29
C TYR A 318 13.20 10.11 27.75
N ASP A 319 11.93 9.78 27.96
CA ASP A 319 11.42 9.32 29.25
C ASP A 319 11.31 7.80 29.25
N LEU A 320 11.85 7.16 30.30
CA LEU A 320 11.88 5.70 30.43
C LEU A 320 10.71 5.21 31.27
N PHE A 321 9.89 4.35 30.68
CA PHE A 321 8.79 3.65 31.32
C PHE A 321 9.11 2.17 31.41
N ILE A 322 9.07 1.60 32.61
CA ILE A 322 9.33 0.18 32.83
C ILE A 322 8.08 -0.47 33.38
N THR A 323 7.67 -1.59 32.79
CA THR A 323 6.62 -2.46 33.36
C THR A 323 7.24 -3.77 33.86
N THR A 324 6.68 -4.33 34.94
CA THR A 324 7.07 -5.64 35.49
C THR A 324 5.85 -6.33 36.10
N ASP A 325 5.97 -7.60 36.43
CA ASP A 325 4.88 -8.45 36.95
C ASP A 325 4.74 -8.49 38.48
N SER A 326 5.72 -8.04 39.26
CA SER A 326 5.66 -8.07 40.73
C SER A 326 6.39 -6.90 41.41
N ASP A 327 5.96 -6.57 42.65
CA ASP A 327 6.62 -5.57 43.49
C ASP A 327 8.05 -5.96 43.88
N GLU A 328 8.33 -7.27 44.01
CA GLU A 328 9.69 -7.77 44.27
C GLU A 328 10.65 -7.38 43.14
N LYS A 329 10.26 -7.66 41.89
CA LYS A 329 11.06 -7.27 40.73
C LYS A 329 11.15 -5.76 40.58
N LYS A 330 10.10 -5.02 40.91
CA LYS A 330 10.15 -3.54 40.95
C LYS A 330 11.28 -3.06 41.87
N LEU A 331 11.39 -3.60 43.08
CA LEU A 331 12.46 -3.23 44.02
C LEU A 331 13.85 -3.58 43.48
N GLU A 332 14.01 -4.69 42.76
CA GLU A 332 15.27 -5.04 42.10
C GLU A 332 15.63 -4.07 40.97
N ILE A 333 14.65 -3.74 40.12
CA ILE A 333 14.78 -2.77 39.03
C ILE A 333 15.18 -1.39 39.60
N GLU A 334 14.53 -0.93 40.67
CA GLU A 334 14.84 0.34 41.34
C GLU A 334 16.30 0.37 41.85
N LYS A 335 16.81 -0.74 42.39
CA LYS A 335 18.22 -0.83 42.81
C LYS A 335 19.17 -0.70 41.64
N ILE A 336 18.90 -1.37 40.52
CA ILE A 336 19.73 -1.30 39.30
C ILE A 336 19.74 0.13 38.74
N LEU A 337 18.57 0.78 38.66
CA LEU A 337 18.43 2.16 38.19
C LEU A 337 19.15 3.15 39.11
N SER A 338 19.01 3.01 40.43
CA SER A 338 19.70 3.86 41.39
C SER A 338 21.22 3.70 41.31
N PHE A 339 21.73 2.49 41.09
CA PHE A 339 23.16 2.24 40.93
C PHE A 339 23.73 2.90 39.66
N LYS A 340 22.93 2.95 38.59
CA LYS A 340 23.30 3.60 37.31
C LYS A 340 22.92 5.08 37.22
N GLU A 341 22.33 5.65 38.28
CA GLU A 341 21.82 7.02 38.32
C GLU A 341 20.81 7.36 37.20
N LEU A 342 20.05 6.35 36.75
CA LEU A 342 19.04 6.50 35.71
C LEU A 342 17.65 6.73 36.31
N LYS A 343 16.87 7.61 35.68
CA LYS A 343 15.47 7.87 36.06
C LYS A 343 14.54 7.07 35.15
N ALA A 344 13.62 6.33 35.76
CA ALA A 344 12.53 5.66 35.07
C ALA A 344 11.28 5.67 35.95
N THR A 345 10.11 5.59 35.31
CA THR A 345 8.84 5.37 36.00
C THR A 345 8.46 3.90 35.87
N ILE A 346 8.22 3.22 37.00
CA ILE A 346 8.01 1.77 37.04
C ILE A 346 6.56 1.44 37.42
N PHE A 347 5.94 0.56 36.65
CA PHE A 347 4.58 0.07 36.85
C PHE A 347 4.57 -1.45 37.07
N VAL A 348 3.78 -1.91 38.05
CA VAL A 348 3.53 -3.33 38.26
C VAL A 348 2.19 -3.67 37.62
N THR A 349 2.21 -4.48 36.57
CA THR A 349 1.04 -4.78 35.72
C THR A 349 0.52 -6.21 35.87
N GLY A 350 1.19 -7.03 36.69
CA GLY A 350 0.90 -8.46 36.82
C GLY A 350 1.47 -9.30 35.67
N ASN A 351 1.33 -10.62 35.78
CA ASN A 351 1.86 -11.60 34.82
C ASN A 351 0.79 -12.07 33.82
N ILE A 352 0.13 -11.13 33.15
CA ILE A 352 -0.91 -11.41 32.13
C ILE A 352 -0.60 -10.58 30.88
N GLY A 353 -0.76 -11.18 29.70
CA GLY A 353 -0.62 -10.49 28.41
C GLY A 353 0.81 -10.17 27.98
N ARG A 354 1.81 -10.80 28.60
CA ARG A 354 3.24 -10.72 28.26
C ARG A 354 3.70 -9.25 28.14
N ASP A 355 4.34 -8.87 27.04
CA ASP A 355 4.79 -7.52 26.75
C ASP A 355 3.68 -6.57 26.24
N VAL A 356 2.66 -7.14 25.58
CA VAL A 356 1.63 -6.39 24.87
C VAL A 356 0.67 -5.70 25.85
N LEU A 357 0.02 -6.44 26.74
CA LEU A 357 -0.98 -5.86 27.65
C LEU A 357 -0.36 -4.80 28.57
N PRO A 358 0.83 -5.02 29.19
CA PRO A 358 1.49 -3.99 29.98
C PRO A 358 1.73 -2.70 29.20
N MET A 359 2.12 -2.77 27.92
CA MET A 359 2.23 -1.56 27.09
C MET A 359 0.89 -0.86 26.95
N LEU A 360 -0.18 -1.60 26.63
CA LEU A 360 -1.51 -1.01 26.40
C LEU A 360 -2.08 -0.35 27.66
N MET A 361 -1.77 -0.88 28.85
CA MET A 361 -2.15 -0.26 30.13
C MET A 361 -1.50 1.12 30.35
N LEU A 362 -0.39 1.43 29.67
CA LEU A 362 0.29 2.72 29.77
C LEU A 362 -0.29 3.78 28.81
N LYS A 363 -1.54 3.61 28.35
CA LYS A 363 -2.24 4.53 27.44
C LYS A 363 -2.13 6.00 27.86
N GLU A 364 -2.42 6.31 29.13
CA GLU A 364 -2.43 7.69 29.64
C GLU A 364 -1.04 8.34 29.62
N GLN A 365 0.01 7.55 29.85
CA GLN A 365 1.39 8.02 29.85
C GLN A 365 1.89 8.17 28.41
N LEU A 366 1.75 7.13 27.59
CA LEU A 366 2.30 7.07 26.24
C LEU A 366 1.61 8.03 25.26
N SER A 367 0.33 8.35 25.48
CA SER A 367 -0.42 9.33 24.66
C SER A 367 0.14 10.76 24.71
N GLN A 368 1.05 11.06 25.65
CA GLN A 368 1.66 12.38 25.80
C GLN A 368 2.92 12.57 24.95
N TYR A 369 3.33 11.54 24.22
CA TYR A 369 4.59 11.49 23.45
C TYR A 369 4.31 11.43 21.96
N ASP A 370 5.16 12.08 21.18
CA ASP A 370 5.10 11.99 19.72
C ASP A 370 5.55 10.60 19.26
N TYR A 371 6.67 10.10 19.82
CA TYR A 371 7.30 8.85 19.43
C TYR A 371 7.43 7.90 20.62
N VAL A 372 7.14 6.62 20.40
CA VAL A 372 7.22 5.56 21.41
C VAL A 372 8.08 4.41 20.87
N GLY A 373 9.10 4.02 21.63
CA GLY A 373 9.84 2.78 21.42
C GLY A 373 9.36 1.71 22.40
N HIS A 374 8.86 0.58 21.90
CA HIS A 374 8.41 -0.54 22.72
C HIS A 374 9.40 -1.71 22.63
N PHE A 375 9.88 -2.16 23.78
CA PHE A 375 10.82 -3.27 23.92
C PHE A 375 10.46 -4.15 25.13
N HIS A 376 11.03 -5.34 25.19
CA HIS A 376 10.84 -6.25 26.31
C HIS A 376 12.07 -7.12 26.59
N THR A 377 12.26 -7.50 27.85
CA THR A 377 13.24 -8.53 28.22
C THR A 377 12.61 -9.90 28.02
N LYS A 378 13.11 -10.70 27.07
CA LYS A 378 12.63 -12.08 26.83
C LYS A 378 13.80 -13.07 26.76
N LYS A 379 13.52 -14.27 27.26
CA LYS A 379 14.39 -15.44 27.21
C LYS A 379 13.59 -16.64 26.73
N SER A 380 14.24 -17.57 26.05
CA SER A 380 13.68 -18.91 25.87
C SER A 380 14.17 -19.79 27.02
N LYS A 381 13.25 -20.30 27.84
CA LYS A 381 13.57 -21.25 28.92
C LYS A 381 13.65 -22.70 28.42
N GLU A 382 13.05 -23.00 27.27
CA GLU A 382 12.79 -24.37 26.78
C GLU A 382 13.55 -24.70 25.48
N ALA A 383 13.98 -23.70 24.72
CA ALA A 383 14.87 -23.91 23.58
C ALA A 383 16.33 -23.68 24.03
N ASP A 384 17.26 -24.46 23.48
CA ASP A 384 18.69 -24.24 23.70
C ASP A 384 19.05 -22.75 23.51
N PHE A 385 20.01 -22.30 24.31
CA PHE A 385 20.50 -20.92 24.48
C PHE A 385 20.47 -20.03 23.22
N TRP A 386 20.76 -20.60 22.05
CA TRP A 386 20.82 -19.91 20.77
C TRP A 386 19.49 -19.34 20.26
N ALA A 387 18.33 -19.94 20.51
CA ALA A 387 17.08 -19.49 19.87
C ALA A 387 16.55 -18.16 20.43
N GLY A 388 16.46 -18.04 21.77
CA GLY A 388 15.89 -16.86 22.42
C GLY A 388 16.87 -15.68 22.51
N GLU A 389 18.15 -15.94 22.79
CA GLU A 389 19.16 -14.89 22.92
C GLU A 389 19.55 -14.30 21.57
N SER A 390 19.73 -15.13 20.53
CA SER A 390 20.10 -14.63 19.19
C SER A 390 19.04 -13.68 18.66
N TRP A 391 17.76 -14.04 18.81
CA TRP A 391 16.65 -13.19 18.37
C TRP A 391 16.63 -11.86 19.14
N ARG A 392 16.74 -11.87 20.48
CA ARG A 392 16.77 -10.63 21.27
C ARG A 392 17.90 -9.70 20.84
N LYS A 393 19.11 -10.23 20.67
CA LYS A 393 20.28 -9.44 20.24
C LYS A 393 20.09 -8.82 18.86
N GLU A 394 19.55 -9.59 17.91
CA GLU A 394 19.24 -9.08 16.58
C GLU A 394 18.16 -7.98 16.60
N LEU A 395 17.13 -8.10 17.45
CA LEU A 395 16.14 -7.03 17.63
C LEU A 395 16.76 -5.76 18.22
N ILE A 396 17.66 -5.89 19.19
CA ILE A 396 18.44 -4.76 19.72
C ILE A 396 19.28 -4.12 18.60
N ASP A 397 19.94 -4.93 17.78
CA ASP A 397 20.75 -4.45 16.65
C ASP A 397 19.92 -3.75 15.56
N MET A 398 18.66 -4.15 15.37
CA MET A 398 17.77 -3.58 14.36
C MET A 398 16.96 -2.39 14.87
N LEU A 399 16.57 -2.34 16.14
CA LEU A 399 15.62 -1.32 16.61
C LEU A 399 16.14 -0.45 17.74
N VAL A 400 17.08 -0.92 18.55
CA VAL A 400 17.66 -0.13 19.64
C VAL A 400 18.89 0.61 19.15
N LYS A 401 19.93 -0.11 18.71
CA LYS A 401 21.19 0.53 18.28
C LYS A 401 21.04 1.59 17.18
N PRO A 402 20.14 1.46 16.17
CA PRO A 402 19.96 2.47 15.14
C PRO A 402 18.82 3.47 15.47
N ALA A 403 18.40 3.60 16.74
CA ALA A 403 17.27 4.45 17.13
C ALA A 403 17.39 5.89 16.61
N ASP A 404 18.57 6.51 16.64
CA ASP A 404 18.78 7.87 16.11
C ASP A 404 18.37 7.97 14.63
N ASN A 405 18.76 7.00 13.80
CA ASN A 405 18.41 6.97 12.37
C ASN A 405 16.91 6.68 12.18
N ILE A 406 16.32 5.84 13.04
CA ILE A 406 14.88 5.55 13.03
C ILE A 406 14.10 6.84 13.33
N LEU A 407 14.45 7.55 14.39
CA LEU A 407 13.79 8.80 14.80
C LEU A 407 14.00 9.91 13.79
N ALA A 408 15.16 9.98 13.14
CA ALA A 408 15.40 10.89 12.03
C ALA A 408 14.44 10.66 10.85
N ASN A 409 14.06 9.41 10.58
CA ASN A 409 13.12 9.09 9.50
C ASN A 409 11.67 9.45 9.85
N PHE A 410 11.28 9.49 11.13
CA PHE A 410 9.93 9.91 11.55
C PHE A 410 9.60 11.38 11.24
N ASN A 411 10.59 12.18 10.82
CA ASN A 411 10.38 13.49 10.23
C ASN A 411 9.55 13.45 8.94
N LYS A 412 9.50 12.30 8.25
CA LYS A 412 8.51 12.06 7.18
C LYS A 412 7.12 12.01 7.82
N GLU A 413 6.22 12.88 7.39
CA GLU A 413 4.90 13.04 8.01
C GLU A 413 4.09 11.73 7.96
N ASP A 414 4.19 10.99 6.86
CA ASP A 414 3.47 9.74 6.60
C ASP A 414 4.08 8.51 7.27
N LEU A 415 5.30 8.54 7.83
CA LEU A 415 5.86 7.39 8.54
C LEU A 415 5.25 7.28 9.95
N GLY A 416 4.52 6.21 10.25
CA GLY A 416 3.90 5.98 11.56
C GLY A 416 4.48 4.85 12.37
N ILE A 417 5.11 3.84 11.75
CA ILE A 417 5.70 2.71 12.48
C ILE A 417 6.97 2.18 11.81
N VAL A 418 7.93 1.77 12.63
CA VAL A 418 9.14 1.07 12.23
C VAL A 418 9.23 -0.25 12.95
N ILE A 419 9.32 -1.33 12.19
CA ILE A 419 9.49 -2.70 12.67
C ILE A 419 10.88 -3.24 12.32
N ALA A 420 11.31 -4.31 12.99
CA ALA A 420 12.52 -5.03 12.62
C ALA A 420 12.31 -5.83 11.33
N ASP A 421 13.38 -6.01 10.57
CA ASP A 421 13.45 -7.04 9.55
C ASP A 421 13.40 -8.44 10.18
N MET A 422 13.18 -9.47 9.36
CA MET A 422 13.04 -10.84 9.83
C MET A 422 14.34 -11.33 10.52
N PRO A 423 14.29 -11.71 11.81
CA PRO A 423 15.44 -12.27 12.51
C PRO A 423 15.94 -13.56 11.86
N THR A 424 17.24 -13.83 11.91
CA THR A 424 17.85 -14.98 11.22
C THR A 424 17.24 -16.32 11.65
N PHE A 425 16.81 -16.44 12.91
CA PHE A 425 16.14 -17.62 13.43
C PHE A 425 14.91 -18.03 12.61
N PHE A 426 14.08 -17.07 12.19
CA PHE A 426 12.89 -17.33 11.36
C PHE A 426 13.23 -17.66 9.90
N ARG A 427 14.44 -17.31 9.45
CA ARG A 427 14.92 -17.64 8.10
C ARG A 427 15.44 -19.07 7.99
N TYR A 428 15.89 -19.66 9.11
CA TYR A 428 16.33 -21.05 9.17
C TYR A 428 15.26 -22.02 9.68
N ASN A 429 14.22 -21.52 10.36
CA ASN A 429 13.21 -22.36 11.01
C ASN A 429 11.80 -21.99 10.54
N LYS A 430 11.03 -23.00 10.11
CA LYS A 430 9.65 -22.84 9.62
C LYS A 430 8.66 -22.77 10.77
N ILE A 431 8.72 -21.68 11.55
CA ILE A 431 7.88 -21.45 12.74
C ILE A 431 6.59 -20.74 12.36
N VAL A 432 6.69 -19.81 11.41
CA VAL A 432 5.56 -19.08 10.85
C VAL A 432 5.23 -19.70 9.50
N ASP A 433 4.02 -20.24 9.38
CA ASP A 433 3.52 -20.84 8.15
C ASP A 433 2.06 -20.47 7.92
N ALA A 434 1.62 -20.58 6.67
CA ALA A 434 0.31 -20.12 6.24
C ALA A 434 -0.87 -20.78 6.97
N TRP A 435 -0.70 -22.03 7.45
CA TRP A 435 -1.76 -22.70 8.21
C TRP A 435 -1.93 -22.04 9.58
N ASN A 436 -0.83 -21.82 10.31
CA ASN A 436 -0.89 -21.17 11.62
C ASN A 436 -1.42 -19.74 11.50
N GLU A 437 -1.00 -19.00 10.47
CA GLU A 437 -1.48 -17.64 10.22
C GLU A 437 -2.98 -17.60 9.92
N HIS A 438 -3.50 -18.60 9.19
CA HIS A 438 -4.94 -18.73 8.95
C HIS A 438 -5.74 -18.94 10.24
N LEU A 439 -5.19 -19.61 11.26
CA LEU A 439 -5.85 -19.81 12.55
C LEU A 439 -5.93 -18.52 13.39
N ILE A 440 -5.05 -17.55 13.14
CA ILE A 440 -4.99 -16.25 13.82
C ILE A 440 -5.94 -15.23 13.18
N ALA A 441 -6.15 -15.33 11.86
CA ALA A 441 -6.94 -14.39 11.07
C ALA A 441 -8.34 -14.05 11.63
N PRO A 442 -9.14 -14.99 12.19
CA PRO A 442 -10.44 -14.65 12.79
C PRO A 442 -10.32 -13.61 13.90
N VAL A 443 -9.36 -13.79 14.82
CA VAL A 443 -9.13 -12.86 15.94
C VAL A 443 -8.66 -11.50 15.43
N MET A 444 -7.86 -11.48 14.34
CA MET A 444 -7.45 -10.22 13.70
C MET A 444 -8.64 -9.46 13.11
N ASN A 445 -9.57 -10.15 12.45
CA ASN A 445 -10.81 -9.53 11.93
C ASN A 445 -11.71 -9.01 13.06
N ASP A 446 -11.82 -9.75 14.18
CA ASP A 446 -12.60 -9.33 15.33
C ASP A 446 -12.02 -8.03 15.94
N LEU A 447 -10.71 -7.97 16.16
CA LEU A 447 -10.02 -6.78 16.63
C LEU A 447 -10.15 -5.60 15.65
N TRP A 448 -10.03 -5.86 14.34
CA TRP A 448 -10.20 -4.84 13.30
C TRP A 448 -11.57 -4.19 13.37
N ASN A 449 -12.62 -5.00 13.54
CA ASN A 449 -13.99 -4.54 13.70
C ASN A 449 -14.21 -3.79 15.03
N GLN A 450 -13.66 -4.30 16.14
CA GLN A 450 -13.76 -3.64 17.45
C GLN A 450 -13.08 -2.26 17.46
N MET A 451 -11.96 -2.11 16.76
CA MET A 451 -11.27 -0.83 16.60
C MET A 451 -12.00 0.15 15.67
N GLY A 452 -13.06 -0.29 14.96
CA GLY A 452 -13.82 0.56 14.05
C GLY A 452 -13.03 1.04 12.83
N LEU A 453 -12.04 0.26 12.39
CA LEU A 453 -11.15 0.64 11.29
C LEU A 453 -11.90 0.70 9.95
N THR A 454 -11.61 1.73 9.17
CA THR A 454 -12.40 2.14 8.00
C THR A 454 -11.94 1.52 6.69
N LYS A 455 -10.66 1.13 6.60
CA LYS A 455 -10.14 0.45 5.42
C LYS A 455 -10.66 -1.00 5.37
N THR A 456 -10.91 -1.48 4.16
CA THR A 456 -11.43 -2.84 3.95
C THR A 456 -10.27 -3.83 3.81
N ILE A 457 -10.28 -4.85 4.66
CA ILE A 457 -9.35 -5.98 4.65
C ILE A 457 -10.06 -7.21 5.20
N ASP A 458 -9.73 -8.39 4.64
CA ASP A 458 -10.12 -9.68 5.20
C ASP A 458 -8.85 -10.50 5.42
N PHE A 459 -8.46 -10.69 6.67
CA PHE A 459 -7.23 -11.41 7.00
C PHE A 459 -7.30 -12.90 6.62
N ASN A 460 -8.50 -13.48 6.42
CA ASN A 460 -8.63 -14.87 5.96
C ASN A 460 -8.20 -15.05 4.50
N ALA A 461 -8.25 -13.99 3.71
CA ALA A 461 -7.82 -13.99 2.32
C ALA A 461 -6.28 -13.88 2.16
N LEU A 462 -5.57 -13.63 3.26
CA LEU A 462 -4.11 -13.52 3.29
C LEU A 462 -3.48 -14.85 3.72
N HIS A 463 -2.23 -15.06 3.31
CA HIS A 463 -1.48 -16.31 3.60
C HIS A 463 -0.30 -16.10 4.53
N THR A 464 0.19 -14.87 4.64
CA THR A 464 1.35 -14.47 5.43
C THR A 464 1.20 -12.99 5.74
N PHE A 465 1.72 -12.54 6.86
CA PHE A 465 1.70 -11.13 7.26
C PHE A 465 3.11 -10.59 7.41
N VAL A 466 3.26 -9.29 7.15
CA VAL A 466 4.42 -8.54 7.63
C VAL A 466 4.11 -8.11 9.06
N MET A 467 4.95 -8.51 10.02
CA MET A 467 4.67 -8.35 11.44
C MET A 467 5.90 -7.85 12.22
N SER A 468 5.64 -7.29 13.39
CA SER A 468 6.71 -6.91 14.33
C SER A 468 7.14 -8.13 15.12
N TYR A 469 8.31 -8.69 14.83
CA TYR A 469 8.82 -9.84 15.57
C TYR A 469 9.08 -9.48 17.03
N GLY A 470 8.34 -10.11 17.95
CA GLY A 470 8.46 -9.89 19.39
C GLY A 470 7.82 -8.58 19.83
N THR A 471 6.89 -8.05 19.04
CA THR A 471 6.23 -6.75 19.29
C THR A 471 7.22 -5.57 19.40
N PHE A 472 8.50 -5.73 19.04
CA PHE A 472 9.45 -4.61 19.06
C PHE A 472 9.14 -3.65 17.92
N ALA A 473 8.89 -2.39 18.27
CA ALA A 473 8.62 -1.35 17.29
C ALA A 473 8.96 0.02 17.84
N TRP A 474 9.23 0.94 16.91
CA TRP A 474 9.05 2.37 17.15
C TRP A 474 7.79 2.82 16.44
N PHE A 475 6.99 3.69 17.05
CA PHE A 475 5.77 4.19 16.43
C PHE A 475 5.43 5.61 16.87
N LYS A 476 4.70 6.34 16.01
CA LYS A 476 3.94 7.52 16.40
C LYS A 476 2.70 7.06 17.16
N TYR A 477 2.40 7.67 18.31
CA TYR A 477 1.27 7.22 19.14
C TYR A 477 -0.04 7.16 18.34
N ASP A 478 -0.31 8.19 17.53
CA ASP A 478 -1.50 8.28 16.68
C ASP A 478 -1.62 7.12 15.69
N ALA A 479 -0.51 6.55 15.22
CA ALA A 479 -0.52 5.43 14.27
C ALA A 479 -1.06 4.13 14.89
N LEU A 480 -0.98 3.97 16.22
CA LEU A 480 -1.50 2.80 16.93
C LEU A 480 -2.61 3.17 17.92
N LYS A 481 -3.08 4.42 17.92
CA LYS A 481 -4.12 4.89 18.84
C LYS A 481 -5.38 4.03 18.87
N PRO A 482 -5.91 3.50 17.74
CA PRO A 482 -7.06 2.60 17.77
C PRO A 482 -6.85 1.36 18.65
N LEU A 483 -5.62 0.82 18.70
CA LEU A 483 -5.27 -0.32 19.54
C LEU A 483 -5.33 0.02 21.02
N PHE A 484 -4.78 1.17 21.42
CA PHE A 484 -4.87 1.66 22.79
C PHE A 484 -6.31 2.01 23.21
N ASP A 485 -7.14 2.43 22.26
CA ASP A 485 -8.55 2.77 22.50
C ASP A 485 -9.47 1.57 22.71
N LEU A 486 -9.02 0.35 22.44
CA LEU A 486 -9.72 -0.86 22.89
C LEU A 486 -9.82 -0.95 24.41
N ASN A 487 -8.91 -0.30 25.15
CA ASN A 487 -8.82 -0.34 26.62
C ASN A 487 -8.83 -1.78 27.15
N LEU A 488 -8.06 -2.68 26.52
CA LEU A 488 -7.98 -4.09 26.91
C LEU A 488 -7.56 -4.22 28.37
N THR A 489 -8.19 -5.19 29.02
CA THR A 489 -8.02 -5.53 30.44
C THR A 489 -7.44 -6.93 30.58
N ALA A 490 -7.16 -7.35 31.82
CA ALA A 490 -6.68 -8.70 32.09
C ALA A 490 -7.73 -9.76 31.69
N GLU A 491 -9.02 -9.45 31.77
CA GLU A 491 -10.10 -10.35 31.39
C GLU A 491 -10.18 -10.61 29.88
N ASP A 492 -9.65 -9.72 29.05
CA ASP A 492 -9.66 -9.84 27.59
C ASP A 492 -8.54 -10.74 27.05
N VAL A 493 -7.59 -11.11 27.89
CA VAL A 493 -6.41 -11.89 27.51
C VAL A 493 -6.46 -13.27 28.16
N PRO A 494 -6.30 -14.36 27.39
CA PRO A 494 -6.31 -15.70 27.97
C PRO A 494 -5.14 -15.92 28.94
N GLU A 495 -5.39 -16.70 29.98
CA GLU A 495 -4.35 -17.15 30.91
C GLU A 495 -3.30 -18.03 30.20
N GLU A 496 -2.10 -18.11 30.77
CA GLU A 496 -1.04 -18.99 30.27
C GLU A 496 -1.34 -20.47 30.60
N PRO A 497 -1.00 -21.43 29.73
CA PRO A 497 -0.26 -21.26 28.47
C PRO A 497 -1.14 -20.71 27.34
N LEU A 498 -0.65 -19.69 26.64
CA LEU A 498 -1.41 -19.07 25.55
C LEU A 498 -1.70 -20.04 24.40
N PRO A 499 -2.92 -20.01 23.82
CA PRO A 499 -3.19 -20.71 22.59
C PRO A 499 -2.39 -20.10 21.42
N GLN A 500 -2.09 -20.92 20.42
CA GLN A 500 -1.31 -20.49 19.24
C GLN A 500 -1.98 -19.35 18.45
N ASN A 501 -3.30 -19.19 18.59
CA ASN A 501 -4.11 -18.15 17.98
C ASN A 501 -4.70 -17.14 18.97
N SER A 502 -3.94 -16.80 20.02
CA SER A 502 -4.36 -15.79 21.00
C SER A 502 -4.43 -14.36 20.44
N ILE A 503 -5.16 -13.50 21.15
CA ILE A 503 -5.26 -12.05 20.91
C ILE A 503 -3.88 -11.38 20.81
N LEU A 504 -2.89 -11.83 21.59
CA LEU A 504 -1.54 -11.25 21.56
C LEU A 504 -0.82 -11.52 20.24
N HIS A 505 -0.97 -12.73 19.69
CA HIS A 505 -0.40 -13.05 18.37
C HIS A 505 -1.09 -12.24 17.26
N ALA A 506 -2.40 -12.04 17.37
CA ALA A 506 -3.15 -11.21 16.44
C ALA A 506 -2.65 -9.75 16.47
N ILE A 507 -2.44 -9.17 17.66
CA ILE A 507 -1.91 -7.80 17.82
C ILE A 507 -0.52 -7.67 17.18
N GLU A 508 0.38 -8.64 17.38
CA GLU A 508 1.73 -8.66 16.78
C GLU A 508 1.69 -8.51 15.24
N ARG A 509 0.69 -9.11 14.60
CA ARG A 509 0.48 -9.07 13.13
C ARG A 509 -0.27 -7.83 12.67
N LEU A 510 -1.08 -7.23 13.54
CA LEU A 510 -1.95 -6.11 13.17
C LEU A 510 -1.23 -4.76 13.12
N LEU A 511 -0.10 -4.57 13.81
CA LEU A 511 0.48 -3.24 14.05
C LEU A 511 0.63 -2.38 12.77
N ILE A 512 1.16 -2.96 11.68
CA ILE A 512 1.35 -2.20 10.43
C ILE A 512 0.02 -1.89 9.72
N TYR A 513 -0.99 -2.76 9.86
CA TYR A 513 -2.29 -2.58 9.22
C TYR A 513 -3.15 -1.57 9.99
N ILE A 514 -2.98 -1.48 11.32
CA ILE A 514 -3.57 -0.43 12.15
C ILE A 514 -2.98 0.93 11.74
N ALA A 515 -1.64 1.04 11.67
CA ALA A 515 -0.99 2.25 11.18
C ALA A 515 -1.45 2.63 9.76
N TRP A 516 -1.58 1.64 8.88
CA TRP A 516 -2.12 1.82 7.54
C TRP A 516 -3.54 2.36 7.54
N ASN A 517 -4.43 1.92 8.44
CA ASN A 517 -5.78 2.49 8.55
C ASN A 517 -5.74 3.99 8.85
N GLU A 518 -4.84 4.40 9.74
CA GLU A 518 -4.64 5.80 10.14
C GLU A 518 -3.82 6.63 9.12
N HIS A 519 -3.72 6.15 7.87
CA HIS A 519 -2.97 6.80 6.79
C HIS A 519 -1.47 6.94 7.03
N TYR A 520 -0.91 6.12 7.92
CA TYR A 520 0.53 6.03 8.10
C TYR A 520 1.12 4.85 7.34
N ASP A 521 2.31 5.08 6.78
CA ASP A 521 3.17 4.05 6.23
C ASP A 521 4.05 3.40 7.32
N PHE A 522 4.57 2.22 7.02
CA PHE A 522 5.57 1.53 7.83
C PHE A 522 6.92 1.47 7.13
N ARG A 523 8.00 1.38 7.92
CA ARG A 523 9.35 1.05 7.42
C ARG A 523 9.96 -0.11 8.20
N ILE A 524 10.95 -0.72 7.59
CA ILE A 524 11.68 -1.88 8.11
C ILE A 524 13.10 -1.44 8.44
N SER A 525 13.53 -1.69 9.67
CA SER A 525 14.94 -1.56 10.03
C SER A 525 15.68 -2.85 9.69
N LYS A 526 16.62 -2.74 8.77
CA LYS A 526 17.27 -3.89 8.11
C LYS A 526 18.10 -4.72 9.08
N ASN A 527 18.05 -6.04 8.93
CA ASN A 527 18.94 -6.95 9.67
C ASN A 527 20.40 -6.73 9.22
N PRO A 528 21.35 -6.43 10.13
CA PRO A 528 22.76 -6.26 9.77
C PRO A 528 23.39 -7.57 9.26
N ILE A 529 22.82 -8.73 9.60
CA ILE A 529 23.26 -10.03 9.11
C ILE A 529 22.69 -10.27 7.71
N SER A 530 23.56 -10.22 6.70
CA SER A 530 23.17 -10.50 5.32
C SER A 530 23.15 -12.00 5.05
N LEU A 531 21.96 -12.57 4.82
CA LEU A 531 21.77 -13.95 4.38
C LEU A 531 21.25 -14.03 2.94
N THR A 532 21.66 -15.06 2.23
CA THR A 532 21.21 -15.30 0.85
C THR A 532 19.72 -15.65 0.77
N PRO A 533 18.96 -15.08 -0.19
CA PRO A 533 17.55 -15.43 -0.41
C PRO A 533 17.31 -16.91 -0.74
N PHE A 534 18.35 -17.66 -1.12
CA PHE A 534 18.24 -19.11 -1.33
C PHE A 534 17.87 -19.87 -0.06
N ILE A 535 18.16 -19.33 1.13
CA ILE A 535 17.75 -19.92 2.41
C ILE A 535 16.22 -19.88 2.51
N ASP A 536 15.62 -18.70 2.31
CA ASP A 536 14.17 -18.54 2.37
C ASP A 536 13.47 -19.36 1.27
N ASN A 537 14.07 -19.42 0.08
CA ASN A 537 13.54 -20.25 -1.01
C ASN A 537 13.55 -21.75 -0.66
N LYS A 538 14.61 -22.24 -0.02
CA LYS A 538 14.65 -23.64 0.45
C LYS A 538 13.61 -23.86 1.54
N LEU A 539 13.56 -23.02 2.56
CA LEU A 539 12.61 -23.13 3.67
C LEU A 539 11.15 -23.09 3.21
N LEU A 540 10.83 -22.20 2.26
CA LEU A 540 9.48 -22.11 1.67
C LEU A 540 9.09 -23.42 0.96
N ASN A 541 10.05 -24.08 0.31
CA ASN A 541 9.85 -25.34 -0.40
C ASN A 541 10.06 -26.58 0.48
N GLU A 542 10.48 -26.43 1.73
CA GLU A 542 10.52 -27.52 2.69
C GLU A 542 9.11 -28.00 2.98
N ARG A 543 8.81 -29.16 2.41
CA ARG A 543 7.62 -29.94 2.74
C ARG A 543 7.94 -30.63 4.07
N GLY A 544 7.57 -29.98 5.17
CA GLY A 544 7.58 -30.65 6.47
C GLY A 544 6.77 -31.96 6.42
N SER A 545 6.94 -32.79 7.44
CA SER A 545 6.00 -33.88 7.76
C SER A 545 4.55 -33.40 7.99
N SER A 546 4.34 -32.08 8.01
CA SER A 546 3.07 -31.35 8.19
C SER A 546 2.31 -31.04 6.90
N ALA A 547 2.79 -31.47 5.73
CA ALA A 547 1.85 -31.58 4.61
C ALA A 547 0.88 -32.71 4.97
N PRO A 548 -0.45 -32.49 5.08
CA PRO A 548 -1.35 -33.64 5.00
C PRO A 548 -0.95 -34.37 3.71
N HIS A 549 -0.64 -35.67 3.82
CA HIS A 549 -0.41 -36.52 2.66
C HIS A 549 -1.40 -36.09 1.61
N THR A 550 -0.92 -35.58 0.46
CA THR A 550 -1.77 -35.07 -0.64
C THR A 550 -3.09 -35.81 -0.63
N TYR A 551 -4.13 -35.23 -0.04
CA TYR A 551 -5.45 -35.80 -0.18
C TYR A 551 -5.71 -35.56 -1.65
N VAL A 552 -5.66 -36.63 -2.43
CA VAL A 552 -6.15 -36.60 -3.79
C VAL A 552 -7.59 -36.14 -3.65
N ASP A 553 -7.87 -34.91 -4.06
CA ASP A 553 -9.23 -34.41 -4.04
C ASP A 553 -10.00 -35.18 -5.11
N PHE A 554 -10.70 -36.23 -4.66
CA PHE A 554 -11.46 -37.08 -5.53
C PHE A 554 -12.73 -36.41 -6.02
N ASN A 555 -13.11 -35.22 -5.53
CA ASN A 555 -14.27 -34.49 -6.04
C ASN A 555 -14.17 -34.24 -7.55
N HIS A 556 -12.96 -33.97 -8.05
CA HIS A 556 -12.68 -33.85 -9.49
C HIS A 556 -12.49 -35.20 -10.21
N MET A 557 -12.41 -36.31 -9.47
CA MET A 557 -12.27 -37.69 -9.97
C MET A 557 -13.49 -38.58 -9.66
N GLY A 558 -14.68 -38.01 -9.46
CA GLY A 558 -15.93 -38.76 -9.21
C GLY A 558 -16.20 -39.13 -7.76
N GLY A 559 -15.67 -38.36 -6.81
CA GLY A 559 -15.85 -38.49 -5.36
C GLY A 559 -15.37 -39.84 -4.81
N ILE A 560 -16.15 -40.42 -3.90
CA ILE A 560 -15.85 -41.71 -3.25
C ILE A 560 -15.59 -42.84 -4.25
N ARG A 561 -16.25 -42.84 -5.43
CA ARG A 561 -16.00 -43.81 -6.50
C ARG A 561 -14.60 -43.64 -7.12
N GLY A 562 -14.12 -42.42 -7.28
CA GLY A 562 -12.76 -42.10 -7.71
C GLY A 562 -11.72 -42.59 -6.70
N ALA A 563 -11.99 -42.38 -5.42
CA ALA A 563 -11.13 -42.82 -4.31
C ALA A 563 -10.94 -44.34 -4.29
N LEU A 564 -12.04 -45.10 -4.36
CA LEU A 564 -12.01 -46.57 -4.44
C LEU A 564 -11.23 -47.04 -5.68
N LYS A 565 -11.45 -46.41 -6.83
CA LYS A 565 -10.76 -46.78 -8.07
C LYS A 565 -9.24 -46.54 -7.99
N TYR A 566 -8.81 -45.48 -7.31
CA TYR A 566 -7.39 -45.18 -7.09
C TYR A 566 -6.73 -46.19 -6.13
N ILE A 567 -7.41 -46.55 -5.04
CA ILE A 567 -6.92 -47.51 -4.03
C ILE A 567 -6.74 -48.92 -4.62
N PHE A 568 -7.61 -49.37 -5.52
CA PHE A 568 -7.52 -50.72 -6.09
C PHE A 568 -6.72 -50.79 -7.40
N ILE A 569 -6.85 -49.82 -8.30
CA ILE A 569 -6.22 -49.88 -9.63
C ILE A 569 -4.75 -49.44 -9.58
N GLY A 570 -4.39 -48.49 -8.72
CA GLY A 570 -3.01 -48.03 -8.56
C GLY A 570 -2.04 -49.16 -8.19
N PRO A 571 -2.27 -49.87 -7.07
CA PRO A 571 -1.46 -51.02 -6.66
C PRO A 571 -1.49 -52.16 -7.67
N ALA A 572 -2.65 -52.48 -8.27
CA ALA A 572 -2.76 -53.53 -9.28
C ALA A 572 -1.94 -53.23 -10.55
N ARG A 573 -1.91 -51.96 -11.00
CA ARG A 573 -1.06 -51.53 -12.13
C ARG A 573 0.42 -51.55 -11.78
N ALA A 574 0.79 -51.17 -10.55
CA ALA A 574 2.16 -51.25 -10.07
C ALA A 574 2.67 -52.71 -10.03
N ILE A 575 1.87 -53.63 -9.49
CA ILE A 575 2.18 -55.07 -9.49
C ILE A 575 2.30 -55.60 -10.92
N LYS A 576 1.38 -55.23 -11.82
CA LYS A 576 1.45 -55.63 -13.24
C LYS A 576 2.72 -55.13 -13.92
N TYR A 577 3.15 -53.89 -13.63
CA TYR A 577 4.40 -53.33 -14.14
C TYR A 577 5.62 -54.07 -13.60
N ILE A 578 5.66 -54.38 -12.30
CA ILE A 578 6.74 -55.14 -11.66
C ILE A 578 6.82 -56.53 -12.29
N ILE A 579 5.72 -57.28 -12.39
CA ILE A 579 5.69 -58.61 -13.02
C ILE A 579 6.19 -58.55 -14.47
N ARG A 580 5.78 -57.54 -15.24
CA ARG A 580 6.23 -57.36 -16.63
C ARG A 580 7.75 -57.12 -16.69
N ARG A 581 8.27 -56.20 -15.87
CA ARG A 581 9.71 -55.88 -15.80
C ARG A 581 10.53 -57.08 -15.34
N THR A 582 10.05 -57.85 -14.37
CA THR A 582 10.73 -59.05 -13.87
C THR A 582 10.78 -60.14 -14.94
N ARG A 583 9.68 -60.34 -15.71
CA ARG A 583 9.67 -61.25 -16.86
C ARG A 583 10.61 -60.80 -17.98
N GLU A 584 10.62 -59.52 -18.33
CA GLU A 584 11.57 -58.95 -19.32
C GLU A 584 13.04 -59.16 -18.90
N LYS A 585 13.32 -59.14 -17.59
CA LYS A 585 14.66 -59.38 -17.03
C LYS A 585 15.06 -60.86 -17.01
N ILE A 586 14.09 -61.77 -16.93
CA ILE A 586 14.30 -63.24 -16.98
C ILE A 586 14.43 -63.73 -18.42
N VAL A 587 13.81 -63.08 -19.40
CA VAL A 587 13.91 -63.43 -20.84
C VAL A 587 15.16 -62.85 -21.51
N ARG A 588 15.89 -61.92 -20.85
CA ARG A 588 17.18 -61.36 -21.30
C ARG A 588 18.39 -61.91 -20.55
N LYS A 589 18.22 -62.97 -19.76
CA LYS A 589 19.27 -63.87 -19.27
C LYS A 589 19.03 -65.22 -19.91
#